data_AF-A0A0F6YI27-F1
#
_entry.id   AF-A0A0F6YI27-F1
#
_cell.length_a   1.000
_cell.length_b   1.000
_cell.length_c   1.000
_cell.angle_alpha   90.00
_cell.angle_beta   90.00
_cell.angle_gamma   90.00
#
_symmetry.space_group_name_H-M   'P 1'
#
loop_
_entity.id
_entity.type
_entity.pdbx_description
1 polymer ?
#
loop_
_entity_poly.entity_id
_entity_poly.type
_entity_poly.pdbx_seq_one_letter_code
_entity_poly.pdbx_strand_id
1 'polypeptide(L)'
;MSAEDAARSPSLRVHHLAVKVRDLARAESFYAGALGLPIIRRQEADDGTPRSIWLSLHDGAFLAVERAEEAQPQRIDGSPGWHCVALGIDASERETWRARLTSRGHPVVRETPYTLYVRDPEGAIVALSHYPHAIAEAVVARGSQPPPPPSEPTSASAIEIGPDRALEGGAPSGVTSRLAALVTLSLALLAFVGSALPVSAQRAPADVLVIGSSSVFGPFGRLMEEQLEAAGLRVRRHSHRSTGFARPDFFDWQRELGRVRGLGEARAVVVMMGGNDTMALRLRPEESRDRGPASWVAWRDEARWRELYTARVRTFVDAICDAGVSRAIVVLPADGDREGWADRIARVQEAQAAGVRGTRCGIVLDPRSDAPVRAGDTIDGVHLSTRGARQVLTRIGPALLAAISS
;
A
#
# COMPACT_ATOMS: atom_id res chain seq x y z
N MET A 1 20.75 14.72 -40.82
CA MET A 1 21.31 14.68 -39.46
C MET A 1 22.58 13.85 -39.54
N SER A 2 23.73 14.47 -39.31
CA SER A 2 25.01 13.77 -39.27
C SER A 2 25.16 13.02 -37.94
N ALA A 3 26.14 12.12 -37.84
CA ALA A 3 26.41 11.39 -36.60
C ALA A 3 26.86 12.30 -35.44
N GLU A 4 27.24 13.56 -35.71
CA GLU A 4 27.62 14.55 -34.69
C GLU A 4 26.41 15.13 -33.93
N ASP A 5 25.22 15.22 -34.54
CA ASP A 5 24.01 15.75 -33.88
C ASP A 5 23.52 14.85 -32.72
N ALA A 6 23.91 13.57 -32.72
CA ALA A 6 23.51 12.59 -31.71
C ALA A 6 24.28 12.73 -30.37
N ALA A 7 25.34 13.53 -30.32
CA ALA A 7 26.33 13.50 -29.24
C ALA A 7 26.19 14.63 -28.18
N ARG A 8 25.04 15.32 -28.12
CA ARG A 8 24.81 16.38 -27.12
C ARG A 8 23.39 16.43 -26.59
N SER A 9 22.96 15.33 -25.95
CA SER A 9 21.79 15.37 -25.06
C SER A 9 21.96 16.50 -24.03
N PRO A 10 20.99 17.43 -23.89
CA PRO A 10 21.13 18.53 -22.94
C PRO A 10 21.19 18.00 -21.51
N SER A 11 22.16 18.47 -20.72
CA SER A 11 22.33 18.11 -19.31
C SER A 11 21.26 18.79 -18.44
N LEU A 12 20.04 18.30 -18.54
CA LEU A 12 18.90 18.77 -17.76
C LEU A 12 18.93 18.09 -16.38
N ARG A 13 19.25 18.87 -15.34
CA ARG A 13 19.18 18.46 -13.93
C ARG A 13 18.12 19.28 -13.19
N VAL A 14 17.60 18.75 -12.08
CA VAL A 14 16.74 19.53 -11.18
C VAL A 14 17.58 20.65 -10.56
N HIS A 15 17.34 21.89 -10.98
CA HIS A 15 18.02 23.06 -10.40
C HIS A 15 17.33 23.49 -9.11
N HIS A 16 16.00 23.54 -9.11
CA HIS A 16 15.21 23.83 -7.92
C HIS A 16 13.77 23.36 -8.12
N LEU A 17 13.04 23.25 -7.02
CA LEU A 17 11.58 23.13 -7.01
C LEU A 17 11.00 24.33 -6.27
N ALA A 18 9.91 24.91 -6.78
CA ALA A 18 9.18 25.97 -6.10
C ALA A 18 7.80 25.47 -5.65
N VAL A 19 7.41 25.77 -4.41
CA VAL A 19 6.09 25.46 -3.84
C VAL A 19 5.50 26.72 -3.20
N LYS A 20 4.18 26.91 -3.34
CA LYS A 20 3.44 28.02 -2.73
C LYS A 20 2.73 27.56 -1.46
N VAL A 21 2.86 28.33 -0.39
CA VAL A 21 2.26 28.07 0.93
C VAL A 21 1.49 29.28 1.44
N ARG A 22 0.41 29.07 2.20
CA ARG A 22 -0.35 30.12 2.86
C ARG A 22 0.37 30.64 4.10
N ASP A 23 1.04 29.73 4.82
CA ASP A 23 1.75 30.02 6.07
C ASP A 23 3.22 29.59 5.97
N LEU A 24 4.10 30.58 5.79
CA LEU A 24 5.53 30.37 5.63
C LEU A 24 6.19 29.88 6.93
N ALA A 25 5.68 30.24 8.10
CA ALA A 25 6.24 29.82 9.39
C ALA A 25 5.91 28.36 9.70
N ARG A 26 4.67 27.91 9.42
CA ARG A 26 4.30 26.50 9.47
C ARG A 26 5.09 25.67 8.46
N ALA A 27 5.29 26.20 7.25
CA ALA A 27 6.13 25.56 6.24
C ALA A 27 7.60 25.46 6.69
N GLU A 28 8.18 26.49 7.31
CA GLU A 28 9.53 26.44 7.89
C GLU A 28 9.63 25.36 8.98
N SER A 29 8.66 25.31 9.89
CA SER A 29 8.58 24.28 10.94
C SER A 29 8.56 22.85 10.37
N PHE A 30 7.92 22.64 9.23
CA PHE A 30 7.94 21.36 8.53
C PHE A 30 9.25 21.12 7.74
N TYR A 31 9.61 21.97 6.79
CA TYR A 31 10.73 21.73 5.88
C TYR A 31 12.10 21.87 6.58
N ALA A 32 12.30 22.89 7.41
CA ALA A 32 13.54 23.05 8.17
C ALA A 32 13.50 22.28 9.50
N GLY A 33 12.38 22.32 10.23
CA GLY A 33 12.24 21.62 11.51
C GLY A 33 12.05 20.10 11.34
N ALA A 34 10.88 19.70 10.82
CA ALA A 34 10.51 18.29 10.71
C ALA A 34 11.46 17.51 9.80
N LEU A 35 11.72 17.99 8.58
CA LEU A 35 12.63 17.36 7.61
C LEU A 35 14.12 17.71 7.80
N GLY A 36 14.47 18.79 8.51
CA GLY A 36 15.88 19.12 8.76
C GLY A 36 16.61 19.75 7.57
N LEU A 37 15.90 20.24 6.55
CA LEU A 37 16.53 20.81 5.37
C LEU A 37 17.24 22.14 5.72
N PRO A 38 18.54 22.33 5.40
CA PRO A 38 19.26 23.56 5.74
C PRO A 38 18.72 24.76 4.97
N ILE A 39 18.34 25.84 5.68
CA ILE A 39 17.90 27.09 5.04
C ILE A 39 19.13 27.84 4.51
N ILE A 40 19.16 28.06 3.19
CA ILE A 40 20.26 28.72 2.48
C ILE A 40 19.97 30.18 2.10
N ARG A 41 18.69 30.58 2.11
CA ARG A 41 18.26 31.97 1.89
C ARG A 41 16.90 32.22 2.53
N ARG A 42 16.70 33.44 3.04
CA ARG A 42 15.38 34.02 3.32
C ARG A 42 15.22 35.26 2.44
N GLN A 43 14.00 35.56 2.04
CA GLN A 43 13.66 36.78 1.29
C GLN A 43 12.42 37.41 1.89
N GLU A 44 12.45 38.73 1.98
CA GLU A 44 11.35 39.58 2.40
C GLU A 44 10.73 40.25 1.15
N ALA A 45 9.50 40.74 1.28
CA ALA A 45 8.91 41.67 0.34
C ALA A 45 9.30 43.11 0.69
N ASP A 46 8.95 44.08 -0.16
CA ASP A 46 9.32 45.49 0.01
C ASP A 46 8.74 46.12 1.30
N ASP A 47 7.70 45.50 1.88
CA ASP A 47 7.10 45.87 3.17
C ASP A 47 7.75 45.20 4.39
N GLY A 48 8.84 44.45 4.18
CA GLY A 48 9.55 43.69 5.21
C GLY A 48 8.86 42.38 5.62
N THR A 49 7.75 41.98 4.98
CA THR A 49 7.08 40.72 5.33
C THR A 49 7.82 39.51 4.72
N PRO A 50 7.89 38.36 5.43
CA PRO A 50 8.53 37.16 4.88
C PRO A 50 7.85 36.67 3.60
N ARG A 51 8.61 36.66 2.49
CA ARG A 51 8.14 36.28 1.15
C ARG A 51 8.51 34.84 0.80
N SER A 52 9.75 34.42 1.07
CA SER A 52 10.18 33.04 0.79
C SER A 52 11.36 32.58 1.65
N ILE A 53 11.46 31.26 1.82
CA ILE A 53 12.63 30.58 2.37
C ILE A 53 13.11 29.54 1.36
N TRP A 54 14.42 29.45 1.16
CA TRP A 54 15.03 28.46 0.26
C TRP A 54 15.82 27.47 1.11
N LEU A 55 15.59 26.17 0.88
CA LEU A 55 16.21 25.08 1.63
C LEU A 55 17.02 24.17 0.72
N SER A 56 18.23 23.80 1.13
CA SER A 56 19.12 22.93 0.37
C SER A 56 18.54 21.52 0.22
N LEU A 57 18.66 20.96 -0.98
CA LEU A 57 18.40 19.55 -1.28
C LEU A 57 19.70 18.78 -1.63
N HIS A 58 20.87 19.36 -1.30
CA HIS A 58 22.20 18.93 -1.74
C HIS A 58 22.44 19.08 -3.26
N ASP A 59 23.69 18.89 -3.70
CA ASP A 59 24.16 18.99 -5.10
C ASP A 59 23.77 20.27 -5.86
N GLY A 60 23.61 21.37 -5.12
CA GLY A 60 23.21 22.67 -5.65
C GLY A 60 21.71 22.80 -5.97
N ALA A 61 20.92 21.75 -5.77
CA ALA A 61 19.48 21.80 -5.84
C ALA A 61 18.88 22.41 -4.56
N PHE A 62 17.75 23.11 -4.69
CA PHE A 62 17.03 23.68 -3.54
C PHE A 62 15.51 23.65 -3.70
N LEU A 63 14.82 23.67 -2.56
CA LEU A 63 13.39 23.89 -2.46
C LEU A 63 13.13 25.36 -2.12
N ALA A 64 12.51 26.10 -3.04
CA ALA A 64 11.95 27.42 -2.76
C ALA A 64 10.54 27.26 -2.20
N VAL A 65 10.35 27.59 -0.93
CA VAL A 65 9.04 27.69 -0.29
C VAL A 65 8.65 29.16 -0.31
N GLU A 66 7.65 29.50 -1.10
CA GLU A 66 7.18 30.87 -1.29
C GLU A 66 5.80 31.07 -0.65
N ARG A 67 5.58 32.23 -0.05
CA ARG A 67 4.25 32.66 0.36
C ARG A 67 3.36 32.85 -0.88
N ALA A 68 2.11 32.43 -0.78
CA ALA A 68 1.06 32.73 -1.75
C ALA A 68 0.52 34.15 -1.51
N GLU A 69 0.38 34.91 -2.59
CA GLU A 69 -0.23 36.25 -2.58
C GLU A 69 -1.75 36.15 -2.41
N GLU A 70 -2.36 35.10 -2.99
CA GLU A 70 -3.80 34.82 -2.91
C GLU A 70 -4.08 33.45 -2.29
N ALA A 71 -5.15 33.37 -1.48
CA ALA A 71 -5.61 32.13 -0.88
C ALA A 71 -6.51 31.36 -1.86
N GLN A 72 -5.90 30.47 -2.66
CA GLN A 72 -6.65 29.55 -3.52
C GLN A 72 -7.18 28.32 -2.76
N PRO A 73 -8.24 27.64 -3.27
CA PRO A 73 -8.76 26.42 -2.66
C PRO A 73 -7.69 25.33 -2.54
N GLN A 74 -7.75 24.54 -1.47
CA GLN A 74 -6.81 23.44 -1.27
C GLN A 74 -6.93 22.42 -2.40
N ARG A 75 -5.79 22.05 -2.99
CA ARG A 75 -5.74 21.09 -4.10
C ARG A 75 -6.17 19.70 -3.66
N ILE A 76 -6.96 19.04 -4.51
CA ILE A 76 -7.38 17.64 -4.37
C ILE A 76 -6.33 16.74 -5.03
N ASP A 77 -5.96 15.63 -4.38
CA ASP A 77 -4.89 14.70 -4.82
C ASP A 77 -5.03 14.17 -6.25
N GLY A 78 -6.28 14.03 -6.72
CA GLY A 78 -6.61 13.52 -8.05
C GLY A 78 -6.66 14.58 -9.16
N SER A 79 -6.49 15.87 -8.83
CA SER A 79 -6.44 16.95 -9.82
C SER A 79 -5.11 16.93 -10.60
N PRO A 80 -5.08 17.25 -11.90
CA PRO A 80 -3.85 17.36 -12.69
C PRO A 80 -2.80 18.35 -12.15
N GLY A 81 -1.53 18.15 -12.50
CA GLY A 81 -0.37 18.97 -12.09
C GLY A 81 0.51 18.28 -11.03
N TRP A 82 1.39 19.03 -10.34
CA TRP A 82 2.29 18.54 -9.27
C TRP A 82 1.61 17.63 -8.22
N HIS A 83 1.90 16.33 -8.21
CA HIS A 83 1.22 15.36 -7.34
C HIS A 83 2.00 15.06 -6.04
N CYS A 84 3.33 14.93 -6.11
CA CYS A 84 4.17 14.54 -4.98
C CYS A 84 5.61 15.01 -5.17
N VAL A 85 6.28 15.37 -4.08
CA VAL A 85 7.73 15.61 -4.02
C VAL A 85 8.36 14.45 -3.26
N ALA A 86 9.28 13.71 -3.88
CA ALA A 86 10.01 12.62 -3.24
C ALA A 86 11.47 13.00 -3.01
N LEU A 87 11.93 12.86 -1.77
CA LEU A 87 13.31 13.07 -1.36
C LEU A 87 13.98 11.72 -1.08
N GLY A 88 15.26 11.61 -1.43
CA GLY A 88 16.08 10.44 -1.10
C GLY A 88 16.33 10.35 0.40
N ILE A 89 16.22 9.15 0.96
CA ILE A 89 16.71 8.81 2.30
C ILE A 89 17.47 7.49 2.27
N ASP A 90 18.30 7.27 3.28
CA ASP A 90 18.96 5.98 3.47
C ASP A 90 17.98 4.89 3.92
N ALA A 91 18.28 3.65 3.52
CA ALA A 91 17.49 2.46 3.83
C ALA A 91 17.25 2.28 5.33
N SER A 92 18.33 2.42 6.10
CA SER A 92 18.39 2.25 7.55
C SER A 92 17.68 3.35 8.33
N GLU A 93 17.53 4.54 7.75
CA GLU A 93 16.89 5.68 8.41
C GLU A 93 15.37 5.64 8.37
N ARG A 94 14.77 4.79 7.53
CA ARG A 94 13.31 4.77 7.25
C ARG A 94 12.45 4.86 8.51
N GLU A 95 12.68 4.00 9.49
CA GLU A 95 11.85 3.95 10.70
C GLU A 95 12.17 5.08 11.69
N THR A 96 13.41 5.57 11.70
CA THR A 96 13.79 6.83 12.37
C THR A 96 13.03 8.03 11.79
N TRP A 97 12.92 8.11 10.46
CA TRP A 97 12.12 9.12 9.77
C TRP A 97 10.63 9.01 10.12
N ARG A 98 10.05 7.79 10.14
CA ARG A 98 8.66 7.57 10.59
C ARG A 98 8.45 8.12 12.00
N ALA A 99 9.30 7.76 12.96
CA ALA A 99 9.19 8.18 14.34
C ALA A 99 9.30 9.71 14.47
N ARG A 100 10.31 10.32 13.82
CA ARG A 100 10.58 11.76 13.79
C ARG A 100 9.43 12.58 13.17
N LEU A 101 8.81 12.09 12.12
CA LEU A 101 7.68 12.75 11.46
C LEU A 101 6.40 12.62 12.29
N THR A 102 6.15 11.43 12.85
CA THR A 102 4.99 11.17 13.70
C THR A 102 5.00 12.01 14.98
N SER A 103 6.14 12.10 15.67
CA SER A 103 6.29 12.91 16.90
C SER A 103 6.15 14.41 16.67
N ARG A 104 6.25 14.88 15.42
CA ARG A 104 6.07 16.28 15.01
C ARG A 104 4.71 16.56 14.35
N GLY A 105 3.76 15.62 14.44
CA GLY A 105 2.40 15.80 13.94
C GLY A 105 2.21 15.56 12.43
N HIS A 106 3.20 14.97 11.76
CA HIS A 106 3.15 14.62 10.34
C HIS A 106 3.18 13.09 10.15
N PRO A 107 2.15 12.34 10.60
CA PRO A 107 2.13 10.88 10.50
C PRO A 107 2.15 10.41 9.05
N VAL A 108 2.68 9.20 8.83
CA VAL A 108 2.69 8.54 7.53
C VAL A 108 1.26 8.23 7.09
N VAL A 109 0.79 8.90 6.04
CA VAL A 109 -0.58 8.75 5.50
C VAL A 109 -0.70 7.61 4.49
N ARG A 110 0.44 7.17 3.94
CA ARG A 110 0.55 6.06 2.98
C ARG A 110 2.00 5.58 2.94
N GLU A 111 2.22 4.32 2.61
CA GLU A 111 3.56 3.80 2.35
C GLU A 111 3.61 2.74 1.24
N THR A 112 4.83 2.42 0.84
CA THR A 112 5.25 1.25 0.03
C THR A 112 6.47 0.61 0.73
N PRO A 113 6.97 -0.56 0.28
CA PRO A 113 8.21 -1.13 0.80
C PRO A 113 9.44 -0.21 0.71
N TYR A 114 9.38 0.87 -0.08
CA TYR A 114 10.52 1.78 -0.29
C TYR A 114 10.28 3.24 0.09
N THR A 115 9.03 3.64 0.34
CA THR A 115 8.67 5.05 0.46
C THR A 115 7.66 5.29 1.56
N LEU A 116 7.94 6.25 2.42
CA LEU A 116 6.98 6.85 3.36
C LEU A 116 6.37 8.09 2.72
N TYR A 117 5.04 8.26 2.80
CA TYR A 117 4.35 9.46 2.32
C TYR A 117 3.70 10.17 3.51
N VAL A 118 3.96 11.46 3.64
CA VAL A 118 3.38 12.38 4.64
C VAL A 118 2.71 13.57 3.96
N ARG A 119 2.06 14.42 4.76
CA ARG A 119 1.51 15.70 4.33
C ARG A 119 2.35 16.83 4.87
N ASP A 120 2.68 17.80 4.02
CA ASP A 120 3.16 19.10 4.47
C ASP A 120 2.00 19.93 5.07
N PRO A 121 2.25 21.13 5.63
CA PRO A 121 1.21 21.98 6.22
C PRO A 121 0.10 22.44 5.25
N GLU A 122 0.35 22.39 3.94
CA GLU A 122 -0.64 22.70 2.90
C GLU A 122 -1.42 21.46 2.44
N GLY A 123 -1.05 20.27 2.91
CA GLY A 123 -1.61 19.01 2.48
C GLY A 123 -0.98 18.47 1.19
N ALA A 124 0.11 19.04 0.68
CA ALA A 124 0.85 18.45 -0.43
C ALA A 124 1.51 17.12 0.01
N ILE A 125 1.62 16.16 -0.93
CA ILE A 125 2.25 14.86 -0.63
C ILE A 125 3.77 15.02 -0.70
N VAL A 126 4.42 14.87 0.45
CA VAL A 126 5.89 14.75 0.54
C VAL A 126 6.24 13.30 0.84
N ALA A 127 7.24 12.79 0.15
CA ALA A 127 7.69 11.41 0.24
C ALA A 127 9.16 11.33 0.65
N LEU A 128 9.50 10.39 1.52
CA LEU A 128 10.87 9.98 1.82
C LEU A 128 11.07 8.57 1.27
N SER A 129 12.00 8.43 0.31
CA SER A 129 12.14 7.22 -0.50
C SER A 129 13.58 6.72 -0.55
N HIS A 130 13.75 5.41 -0.42
CA HIS A 130 15.00 4.69 -0.64
C HIS A 130 14.92 3.79 -1.88
N TYR A 131 14.14 4.21 -2.90
CA TYR A 131 13.91 3.50 -4.16
C TYR A 131 14.75 4.07 -5.32
N PRO A 132 15.30 3.20 -6.20
CA PRO A 132 15.58 1.79 -5.95
C PRO A 132 16.74 1.69 -4.94
N HIS A 133 16.81 0.64 -4.12
CA HIS A 133 17.99 0.44 -3.27
C HIS A 133 19.25 0.41 -4.15
N ALA A 134 20.22 1.26 -3.81
CA ALA A 134 21.28 1.66 -4.72
C ALA A 134 22.12 0.47 -5.23
N ILE A 135 21.94 0.11 -6.49
CA ILE A 135 22.86 -0.75 -7.23
C ILE A 135 24.07 0.11 -7.61
N ALA A 136 24.94 0.39 -6.65
CA ALA A 136 26.17 1.17 -6.86
C ALA A 136 27.37 0.62 -6.06
N GLU A 137 27.23 0.47 -4.73
CA GLU A 137 28.43 0.24 -3.88
C GLU A 137 28.64 -1.21 -3.41
N ALA A 138 27.56 -2.00 -3.28
CA ALA A 138 27.68 -3.38 -2.79
C ALA A 138 28.30 -4.38 -3.79
N VAL A 139 28.23 -4.10 -5.09
CA VAL A 139 28.72 -4.99 -6.17
C VAL A 139 30.21 -4.77 -6.48
N VAL A 140 30.76 -3.59 -6.17
CA VAL A 140 32.16 -3.25 -6.43
C VAL A 140 33.09 -3.66 -5.28
N ALA A 141 32.59 -3.70 -4.04
CA ALA A 141 33.43 -3.82 -2.84
C ALA A 141 33.71 -5.26 -2.34
N ARG A 142 32.96 -6.29 -2.78
CA ARG A 142 33.15 -7.68 -2.30
C ARG A 142 33.01 -8.73 -3.41
N GLY A 143 34.14 -9.09 -3.99
CA GLY A 143 34.31 -10.44 -4.53
C GLY A 143 34.29 -11.48 -3.41
N SER A 144 33.88 -12.70 -3.75
CA SER A 144 33.79 -13.90 -2.88
C SER A 144 32.54 -14.01 -1.98
N GLN A 145 31.65 -14.89 -2.43
CA GLN A 145 30.67 -15.72 -1.70
C GLN A 145 29.54 -15.03 -0.88
N PRO A 146 28.26 -15.42 -1.06
CA PRO A 146 27.17 -14.95 -0.20
C PRO A 146 27.28 -15.54 1.23
N PRO A 147 26.82 -14.82 2.27
CA PRO A 147 26.80 -15.33 3.63
C PRO A 147 25.82 -16.52 3.76
N PRO A 148 26.08 -17.47 4.67
CA PRO A 148 25.18 -18.59 4.92
C PRO A 148 23.84 -18.08 5.51
N PRO A 149 22.73 -18.82 5.29
CA PRO A 149 21.44 -18.47 5.87
C PRO A 149 21.48 -18.52 7.41
N PRO A 150 20.69 -17.69 8.12
CA PRO A 150 20.57 -17.79 9.56
C PRO A 150 19.96 -19.13 9.97
N SER A 151 20.57 -19.79 10.96
CA SER A 151 20.08 -21.05 11.52
C SER A 151 18.69 -20.90 12.13
N GLU A 152 17.85 -21.92 11.97
CA GLU A 152 16.50 -21.96 12.53
C GLU A 152 16.53 -21.92 14.07
N PRO A 153 15.56 -21.25 14.73
CA PRO A 153 15.40 -21.34 16.18
C PRO A 153 14.87 -22.73 16.55
N THR A 154 15.69 -23.50 17.27
CA THR A 154 15.30 -24.79 17.85
C THR A 154 14.17 -24.65 18.86
N SER A 155 13.29 -25.64 18.88
CA SER A 155 12.06 -25.67 19.67
C SER A 155 12.27 -25.77 21.19
N ALA A 156 11.43 -25.04 21.91
CA ALA A 156 10.88 -25.34 23.25
C ALA A 156 11.83 -25.55 24.46
N SER A 157 11.64 -24.68 25.46
CA SER A 157 11.41 -25.15 26.83
C SER A 157 10.22 -24.40 27.42
N ALA A 158 9.35 -25.13 28.14
CA ALA A 158 8.21 -24.54 28.83
C ALA A 158 8.66 -23.81 30.11
N ILE A 159 7.88 -22.82 30.53
CA ILE A 159 7.93 -22.30 31.91
C ILE A 159 6.53 -22.52 32.49
N GLU A 160 6.48 -23.25 33.61
CA GLU A 160 5.27 -23.67 34.29
C GLU A 160 4.60 -22.54 35.06
N ILE A 161 3.29 -22.67 35.28
CA ILE A 161 2.50 -21.81 36.17
C ILE A 161 2.43 -22.49 37.55
N GLY A 162 2.84 -21.77 38.60
CA GLY A 162 2.74 -22.19 39.99
C GLY A 162 2.57 -20.98 40.92
N PRO A 163 1.88 -21.11 42.07
CA PRO A 163 0.84 -20.12 42.41
C PRO A 163 1.15 -19.17 43.58
N ASP A 164 0.27 -18.16 43.68
CA ASP A 164 -0.12 -17.33 44.83
C ASP A 164 0.70 -17.38 46.14
N ARG A 165 1.06 -16.18 46.62
CA ARG A 165 0.92 -15.86 48.05
C ARG A 165 0.79 -14.36 48.32
N ALA A 166 -0.18 -14.01 49.16
CA ALA A 166 -0.45 -12.66 49.66
C ALA A 166 0.07 -12.49 51.10
N LEU A 167 -0.08 -11.26 51.65
CA LEU A 167 0.24 -10.82 53.03
C LEU A 167 1.76 -10.67 53.27
N GLU A 168 2.30 -9.71 54.04
CA GLU A 168 1.80 -8.56 54.83
C GLU A 168 2.95 -7.51 54.82
N GLY A 169 2.75 -6.19 54.94
CA GLY A 169 2.32 -5.47 56.14
C GLY A 169 3.51 -4.76 56.81
N GLY A 170 3.49 -3.42 56.96
CA GLY A 170 4.52 -2.69 57.73
C GLY A 170 4.85 -1.25 57.29
N ALA A 171 4.20 -0.27 57.93
CA ALA A 171 4.71 1.11 58.08
C ALA A 171 5.23 1.28 59.53
N PRO A 172 6.15 2.23 59.85
CA PRO A 172 5.80 3.65 60.09
C PRO A 172 6.97 4.61 59.70
N SER A 173 7.08 5.92 60.00
CA SER A 173 6.24 7.00 60.58
C SER A 173 6.86 8.38 60.28
N GLY A 174 6.05 9.45 60.20
CA GLY A 174 6.50 10.86 60.21
C GLY A 174 6.79 11.44 58.82
N VAL A 175 6.66 12.76 58.55
CA VAL A 175 6.44 13.92 59.45
C VAL A 175 5.39 14.88 58.85
N THR A 176 4.79 15.71 59.71
CA THR A 176 3.71 16.67 59.47
C THR A 176 3.94 17.73 58.39
N SER A 177 2.86 18.13 57.69
CA SER A 177 2.42 19.54 57.69
C SER A 177 0.92 19.66 57.38
N ARG A 178 0.26 20.70 57.93
CA ARG A 178 -1.17 21.01 57.75
C ARG A 178 -1.32 22.28 56.93
N LEU A 179 -2.26 22.34 55.98
CA LEU A 179 -2.96 23.57 55.60
C LEU A 179 -4.25 23.29 54.80
N ALA A 180 -5.28 24.10 55.09
CA ALA A 180 -6.64 24.21 54.53
C ALA A 180 -7.04 23.33 53.32
N ALA A 181 -8.10 22.52 53.34
CA ALA A 181 -9.52 22.81 53.62
C ALA A 181 -10.26 23.61 52.52
N LEU A 182 -11.48 23.15 52.18
CA LEU A 182 -12.53 23.80 51.36
C LEU A 182 -12.39 23.85 49.83
N VAL A 183 -12.56 22.69 49.15
CA VAL A 183 -13.53 22.55 48.03
C VAL A 183 -14.12 21.13 48.05
N THR A 184 -15.23 20.93 48.76
CA THR A 184 -15.98 19.65 48.79
C THR A 184 -17.47 19.87 48.54
N LEU A 185 -17.84 20.13 47.29
CA LEU A 185 -19.17 19.78 46.75
C LEU A 185 -19.18 19.87 45.21
N SER A 186 -19.08 18.75 44.49
CA SER A 186 -19.52 18.59 43.07
C SER A 186 -19.34 17.17 42.50
N LEU A 187 -18.40 16.35 42.98
CA LEU A 187 -18.23 14.96 42.49
C LEU A 187 -19.13 13.96 43.22
N ALA A 188 -20.45 14.09 43.02
CA ALA A 188 -21.44 13.12 43.52
C ALA A 188 -22.66 12.95 42.60
N LEU A 189 -22.50 13.10 41.27
CA LEU A 189 -23.61 12.84 40.32
C LEU A 189 -23.17 12.43 38.90
N LEU A 190 -22.18 11.52 38.76
CA LEU A 190 -21.89 10.88 37.47
C LEU A 190 -21.26 9.47 37.57
N ALA A 191 -21.44 8.80 38.70
CA ALA A 191 -20.95 7.44 38.96
C ALA A 191 -21.96 6.33 38.54
N PHE A 192 -22.78 6.58 37.51
CA PHE A 192 -23.80 5.62 37.04
C PHE A 192 -24.06 5.68 35.52
N VAL A 193 -22.98 5.79 34.73
CA VAL A 193 -22.98 5.32 33.34
C VAL A 193 -21.96 4.20 33.26
N GLY A 194 -22.39 3.04 32.78
CA GLY A 194 -21.71 1.77 33.05
C GLY A 194 -20.24 1.74 32.60
N SER A 195 -19.42 1.05 33.39
CA SER A 195 -18.09 0.58 33.00
C SER A 195 -18.20 -0.45 31.86
N ALA A 196 -18.54 0.03 30.67
CA ALA A 196 -18.22 -0.68 29.45
C ALA A 196 -16.69 -0.72 29.36
N LEU A 197 -16.11 -1.82 29.87
CA LEU A 197 -14.78 -2.24 29.45
C LEU A 197 -14.74 -2.15 27.92
N PRO A 198 -13.65 -1.63 27.31
CA PRO A 198 -13.50 -1.71 25.87
C PRO A 198 -13.40 -3.19 25.53
N VAL A 199 -14.53 -3.80 25.18
CA VAL A 199 -14.56 -5.03 24.41
C VAL A 199 -13.69 -4.73 23.20
N SER A 200 -12.52 -5.36 23.16
CA SER A 200 -11.66 -5.35 21.99
C SER A 200 -12.56 -5.68 20.82
N ALA A 201 -12.81 -4.69 19.95
CA ALA A 201 -13.79 -4.80 18.88
C ALA A 201 -13.19 -5.70 17.80
N GLN A 202 -13.19 -6.99 18.10
CA GLN A 202 -12.82 -8.09 17.23
C GLN A 202 -13.89 -8.11 16.14
N ARG A 203 -13.65 -7.28 15.11
CA ARG A 203 -14.59 -7.03 14.01
C ARG A 203 -15.14 -8.37 13.53
N ALA A 204 -16.46 -8.53 13.69
CA ALA A 204 -17.15 -9.76 13.34
C ALA A 204 -16.74 -10.22 11.92
N PRO A 205 -16.55 -11.54 11.70
CA PRO A 205 -16.04 -12.06 10.44
C PRO A 205 -16.87 -11.58 9.26
N ALA A 206 -16.24 -11.12 8.19
CA ALA A 206 -16.94 -10.57 7.03
C ALA A 206 -17.68 -11.68 6.27
N ASP A 207 -18.85 -11.37 5.71
CA ASP A 207 -19.58 -12.30 4.86
C ASP A 207 -18.83 -12.49 3.53
N VAL A 208 -18.26 -11.42 2.99
CA VAL A 208 -17.45 -11.47 1.76
C VAL A 208 -16.07 -10.87 1.98
N LEU A 209 -15.04 -11.63 1.63
CA LEU A 209 -13.64 -11.20 1.67
C LEU A 209 -13.16 -10.93 0.24
N VAL A 210 -12.80 -9.68 -0.06
CA VAL A 210 -12.36 -9.27 -1.41
C VAL A 210 -10.83 -9.09 -1.39
N ILE A 211 -10.11 -9.97 -2.08
CA ILE A 211 -8.65 -10.05 -2.11
C ILE A 211 -8.13 -9.55 -3.47
N GLY A 212 -7.11 -8.68 -3.50
CA GLY A 212 -6.49 -8.36 -4.78
C GLY A 212 -5.54 -7.15 -4.82
N SER A 213 -5.34 -6.63 -6.03
CA SER A 213 -4.30 -5.63 -6.31
C SER A 213 -4.83 -4.18 -6.36
N SER A 214 -4.28 -3.33 -7.24
CA SER A 214 -4.75 -1.95 -7.44
C SER A 214 -6.23 -1.86 -7.82
N SER A 215 -6.78 -2.87 -8.50
CA SER A 215 -8.21 -2.92 -8.84
C SER A 215 -9.14 -3.01 -7.61
N VAL A 216 -8.73 -3.72 -6.55
CA VAL A 216 -9.46 -3.81 -5.27
C VAL A 216 -9.28 -2.56 -4.42
N PHE A 217 -8.10 -1.95 -4.48
CA PHE A 217 -7.84 -0.68 -3.78
C PHE A 217 -8.59 0.50 -4.43
N GLY A 218 -8.68 0.51 -5.76
CA GLY A 218 -9.19 1.60 -6.58
C GLY A 218 -10.72 1.66 -6.71
N PRO A 219 -11.24 2.41 -7.71
CA PRO A 219 -12.68 2.65 -7.85
C PRO A 219 -13.52 1.37 -7.98
N PHE A 220 -13.00 0.34 -8.65
CA PHE A 220 -13.75 -0.89 -8.91
C PHE A 220 -14.00 -1.71 -7.64
N GLY A 221 -12.99 -1.93 -6.80
CA GLY A 221 -13.18 -2.57 -5.50
C GLY A 221 -14.07 -1.79 -4.54
N ARG A 222 -14.04 -0.44 -4.55
CA ARG A 222 -14.95 0.38 -3.74
C ARG A 222 -16.40 0.29 -4.20
N LEU A 223 -16.66 0.41 -5.51
CA LEU A 223 -18.02 0.29 -6.05
C LEU A 223 -18.58 -1.12 -5.85
N MET A 224 -17.73 -2.16 -5.91
CA MET A 224 -18.12 -3.53 -5.59
C MET A 224 -18.48 -3.69 -4.09
N GLU A 225 -17.67 -3.12 -3.19
CA GLU A 225 -17.96 -3.06 -1.75
C GLU A 225 -19.31 -2.37 -1.50
N GLU A 226 -19.52 -1.17 -2.07
CA GLU A 226 -20.81 -0.44 -2.01
C GLU A 226 -22.01 -1.27 -2.51
N GLN A 227 -21.87 -2.00 -3.63
CA GLN A 227 -22.96 -2.83 -4.17
C GLN A 227 -23.27 -4.06 -3.29
N LEU A 228 -22.25 -4.71 -2.74
CA LEU A 228 -22.43 -5.89 -1.88
C LEU A 228 -23.00 -5.48 -0.51
N GLU A 229 -22.55 -4.36 0.05
CA GLU A 229 -23.11 -3.78 1.28
C GLU A 229 -24.57 -3.33 1.09
N ALA A 230 -24.91 -2.76 -0.06
CA ALA A 230 -26.31 -2.46 -0.42
C ALA A 230 -27.19 -3.72 -0.57
N ALA A 231 -26.59 -4.89 -0.81
CA ALA A 231 -27.26 -6.18 -0.77
C ALA A 231 -27.28 -6.84 0.63
N GLY A 232 -26.84 -6.12 1.68
CA GLY A 232 -26.84 -6.57 3.07
C GLY A 232 -25.66 -7.44 3.49
N LEU A 233 -24.61 -7.54 2.66
CA LEU A 233 -23.40 -8.33 2.95
C LEU A 233 -22.34 -7.47 3.63
N ARG A 234 -21.72 -7.96 4.70
CA ARG A 234 -20.58 -7.29 5.33
C ARG A 234 -19.30 -7.63 4.55
N VAL A 235 -18.69 -6.62 3.95
CA VAL A 235 -17.51 -6.79 3.09
C VAL A 235 -16.24 -6.46 3.85
N ARG A 236 -15.14 -7.15 3.52
CA ARG A 236 -13.79 -6.74 3.92
C ARG A 236 -12.85 -6.84 2.72
N ARG A 237 -12.27 -5.71 2.31
CA ARG A 237 -11.16 -5.70 1.34
C ARG A 237 -9.81 -5.95 2.00
N HIS A 238 -9.03 -6.84 1.40
CA HIS A 238 -7.62 -7.05 1.70
C HIS A 238 -6.83 -6.88 0.40
N SER A 239 -6.01 -5.84 0.29
CA SER A 239 -5.37 -5.49 -0.98
C SER A 239 -3.95 -4.97 -0.84
N HIS A 240 -3.06 -5.39 -1.75
CA HIS A 240 -1.73 -4.80 -1.90
C HIS A 240 -1.58 -4.23 -3.32
N ARG A 241 -1.28 -2.94 -3.45
CA ARG A 241 -1.18 -2.28 -4.77
C ARG A 241 0.01 -2.81 -5.57
N SER A 242 -0.10 -2.75 -6.90
CA SER A 242 0.97 -3.10 -7.84
C SER A 242 1.47 -4.55 -7.76
N THR A 243 0.62 -5.48 -7.31
CA THR A 243 0.95 -6.91 -7.22
C THR A 243 0.14 -7.79 -8.18
N GLY A 244 0.52 -9.05 -8.26
CA GLY A 244 -0.22 -10.17 -8.82
C GLY A 244 0.56 -11.46 -8.58
N PHE A 245 0.27 -12.54 -9.30
CA PHE A 245 0.94 -13.83 -9.11
C PHE A 245 2.30 -13.94 -9.80
N ALA A 246 2.74 -12.99 -10.63
CA ALA A 246 3.99 -13.08 -11.39
C ALA A 246 5.25 -12.89 -10.54
N ARG A 247 5.17 -12.10 -9.46
CA ARG A 247 6.32 -11.55 -8.70
C ARG A 247 6.24 -11.86 -7.19
N PRO A 248 6.38 -13.14 -6.77
CA PRO A 248 6.43 -13.50 -5.35
C PRO A 248 7.59 -12.87 -4.58
N ASP A 249 8.67 -12.46 -5.27
CA ASP A 249 9.77 -11.67 -4.70
C ASP A 249 9.39 -10.23 -4.33
N PHE A 250 8.33 -9.69 -4.94
CA PHE A 250 7.78 -8.38 -4.57
C PHE A 250 6.64 -8.51 -3.56
N PHE A 251 5.71 -9.46 -3.79
CA PHE A 251 4.64 -9.79 -2.85
C PHE A 251 4.13 -11.21 -3.11
N ASP A 252 4.33 -12.12 -2.14
CA ASP A 252 3.88 -13.50 -2.26
C ASP A 252 2.45 -13.67 -1.74
N TRP A 253 1.48 -13.66 -2.67
CA TRP A 253 0.07 -13.85 -2.36
C TRP A 253 -0.25 -15.23 -1.76
N GLN A 254 0.42 -16.29 -2.21
CA GLN A 254 0.24 -17.64 -1.65
C GLN A 254 0.68 -17.68 -0.18
N ARG A 255 1.78 -17.01 0.17
CA ARG A 255 2.22 -16.87 1.57
C ARG A 255 1.32 -15.94 2.39
N GLU A 256 0.84 -14.85 1.79
CA GLU A 256 -0.01 -13.88 2.48
C GLU A 256 -1.40 -14.44 2.79
N LEU A 257 -1.95 -15.32 1.95
CA LEU A 257 -3.28 -15.91 2.14
C LEU A 257 -3.45 -16.54 3.54
N GLY A 258 -2.43 -17.23 4.04
CA GLY A 258 -2.41 -17.81 5.40
C GLY A 258 -2.39 -16.79 6.55
N ARG A 259 -2.23 -15.49 6.26
CA ARG A 259 -2.33 -14.39 7.23
C ARG A 259 -3.65 -13.61 7.11
N VAL A 260 -4.46 -13.88 6.09
CA VAL A 260 -5.71 -13.15 5.88
C VAL A 260 -6.73 -13.58 6.94
N ARG A 261 -6.92 -12.71 7.94
CA ARG A 261 -7.83 -12.95 9.05
C ARG A 261 -9.23 -13.27 8.54
N GLY A 262 -9.84 -14.31 9.12
CA GLY A 262 -11.19 -14.76 8.79
C GLY A 262 -11.38 -15.15 7.33
N LEU A 263 -10.39 -15.86 6.76
CA LEU A 263 -10.50 -16.48 5.44
C LEU A 263 -11.54 -17.61 5.46
N GLY A 264 -11.37 -18.61 6.34
CA GLY A 264 -12.29 -19.76 6.46
C GLY A 264 -13.66 -19.45 7.06
N GLU A 265 -13.84 -18.25 7.61
CA GLU A 265 -15.12 -17.75 8.13
C GLU A 265 -15.95 -17.04 7.04
N ALA A 266 -15.34 -16.69 5.90
CA ALA A 266 -16.01 -15.95 4.84
C ALA A 266 -16.94 -16.86 4.03
N ARG A 267 -18.19 -16.43 3.83
CA ARG A 267 -19.17 -17.12 2.97
C ARG A 267 -18.66 -17.20 1.52
N ALA A 268 -18.01 -16.14 1.04
CA ALA A 268 -17.37 -16.12 -0.26
C ALA A 268 -16.07 -15.30 -0.23
N VAL A 269 -15.11 -15.70 -1.06
CA VAL A 269 -13.89 -14.94 -1.32
C VAL A 269 -13.90 -14.48 -2.77
N VAL A 270 -13.78 -13.17 -3.00
CA VAL A 270 -13.68 -12.58 -4.34
C VAL A 270 -12.22 -12.22 -4.59
N VAL A 271 -11.62 -12.72 -5.68
CA VAL A 271 -10.19 -12.50 -6.01
C VAL A 271 -10.08 -11.67 -7.29
N MET A 272 -9.25 -10.62 -7.26
CA MET A 272 -9.08 -9.72 -8.40
C MET A 272 -7.60 -9.31 -8.59
N MET A 273 -6.91 -10.00 -9.50
CA MET A 273 -5.48 -9.82 -9.81
C MET A 273 -5.23 -9.95 -11.32
N GLY A 274 -3.99 -9.77 -11.78
CA GLY A 274 -3.62 -10.06 -13.18
C GLY A 274 -3.10 -8.86 -13.98
N GLY A 275 -3.53 -7.62 -13.69
CA GLY A 275 -3.05 -6.43 -14.42
C GLY A 275 -1.52 -6.29 -14.38
N ASN A 276 -0.90 -6.47 -13.21
CA ASN A 276 0.56 -6.40 -13.06
C ASN A 276 1.28 -7.68 -13.52
N ASP A 277 0.55 -8.73 -13.92
CA ASP A 277 1.13 -10.04 -14.24
C ASP A 277 1.47 -10.21 -15.72
N THR A 278 1.26 -9.17 -16.54
CA THR A 278 1.64 -9.15 -17.96
C THR A 278 3.16 -9.04 -18.18
N MET A 279 3.97 -9.79 -17.42
CA MET A 279 5.42 -9.69 -17.35
C MET A 279 6.10 -11.05 -17.10
N ALA A 280 7.44 -11.08 -17.11
CA ALA A 280 8.20 -12.27 -16.77
C ALA A 280 7.89 -12.75 -15.34
N LEU A 281 7.76 -14.07 -15.16
CA LEU A 281 7.57 -14.68 -13.83
C LEU A 281 8.91 -14.77 -13.11
N ARG A 282 8.96 -14.32 -11.86
CA ARG A 282 10.04 -14.70 -10.94
C ARG A 282 9.73 -16.09 -10.39
N LEU A 283 10.60 -17.07 -10.55
CA LEU A 283 10.41 -18.40 -9.99
C LEU A 283 10.58 -18.40 -8.46
N ARG A 284 9.77 -19.20 -7.78
CA ARG A 284 10.01 -19.63 -6.39
C ARG A 284 11.05 -20.77 -6.35
N PRO A 285 11.71 -21.01 -5.21
CA PRO A 285 12.68 -22.12 -5.07
C PRO A 285 12.11 -23.48 -5.50
N GLU A 286 10.87 -23.79 -5.11
CA GLU A 286 10.17 -25.05 -5.42
C GLU A 286 9.70 -25.16 -6.88
N GLU A 287 9.59 -24.05 -7.61
CA GLU A 287 9.29 -24.03 -9.04
C GLU A 287 10.58 -24.13 -9.91
N SER A 288 11.75 -24.02 -9.28
CA SER A 288 13.06 -24.09 -9.94
C SER A 288 13.51 -25.54 -10.08
N ARG A 289 13.21 -26.16 -11.23
CA ARG A 289 13.63 -27.54 -11.55
C ARG A 289 15.15 -27.75 -11.49
N ASP A 290 15.92 -26.72 -11.85
CA ASP A 290 17.38 -26.69 -11.75
C ASP A 290 17.82 -25.66 -10.70
N ARG A 291 18.81 -25.99 -9.85
CA ARG A 291 19.38 -25.07 -8.84
C ARG A 291 20.37 -24.04 -9.46
N GLY A 292 20.08 -23.59 -10.68
CA GLY A 292 20.92 -22.68 -11.48
C GLY A 292 20.32 -21.27 -11.62
N PRO A 293 21.05 -20.31 -12.22
CA PRO A 293 20.72 -18.87 -12.16
C PRO A 293 19.50 -18.42 -12.97
N ALA A 294 18.80 -19.31 -13.67
CA ALA A 294 17.56 -19.02 -14.41
C ALA A 294 16.35 -18.85 -13.48
N SER A 295 16.43 -17.85 -12.59
CA SER A 295 15.40 -17.49 -11.58
C SER A 295 14.16 -16.81 -12.16
N TRP A 296 13.97 -16.88 -13.48
CA TRP A 296 12.93 -16.18 -14.24
C TRP A 296 12.42 -17.00 -15.41
N VAL A 297 11.13 -16.88 -15.73
CA VAL A 297 10.53 -17.31 -16.99
C VAL A 297 10.09 -16.08 -17.76
N ALA A 298 10.69 -15.87 -18.93
CA ALA A 298 10.46 -14.68 -19.76
C ALA A 298 9.03 -14.67 -20.33
N TRP A 299 8.42 -13.49 -20.44
CA TRP A 299 7.08 -13.31 -21.03
C TRP A 299 6.96 -13.85 -22.48
N ARG A 300 8.08 -13.97 -23.21
CA ARG A 300 8.10 -14.57 -24.56
C ARG A 300 8.00 -16.10 -24.59
N ASP A 301 8.32 -16.76 -23.48
CA ASP A 301 8.18 -18.22 -23.33
C ASP A 301 6.73 -18.53 -22.91
N GLU A 302 5.81 -18.37 -23.86
CA GLU A 302 4.37 -18.38 -23.58
C GLU A 302 3.88 -19.71 -22.99
N ALA A 303 4.39 -20.85 -23.49
CA ALA A 303 3.98 -22.16 -23.01
C ALA A 303 4.34 -22.35 -21.53
N ARG A 304 5.61 -22.11 -21.16
CA ARG A 304 6.09 -22.24 -19.78
C ARG A 304 5.51 -21.17 -18.86
N TRP A 305 5.29 -19.96 -19.38
CA TRP A 305 4.63 -18.88 -18.64
C TRP A 305 3.19 -19.28 -18.29
N ARG A 306 2.42 -19.78 -19.26
CA ARG A 306 1.03 -20.24 -19.05
C ARG A 306 0.97 -21.42 -18.08
N GLU A 307 1.83 -22.44 -18.23
CA GLU A 307 1.92 -23.60 -17.33
C GLU A 307 2.06 -23.14 -15.86
N LEU A 308 3.10 -22.36 -15.58
CA LEU A 308 3.42 -21.92 -14.21
C LEU A 308 2.40 -20.93 -13.66
N TYR A 309 1.93 -19.97 -14.45
CA TYR A 309 0.96 -18.99 -13.98
C TYR A 309 -0.41 -19.64 -13.68
N THR A 310 -0.85 -20.56 -14.55
CA THR A 310 -2.06 -21.38 -14.32
C THR A 310 -1.93 -22.21 -13.05
N ALA A 311 -0.78 -22.86 -12.82
CA ALA A 311 -0.51 -23.59 -11.60
C ALA A 311 -0.56 -22.70 -10.35
N ARG A 312 0.05 -21.51 -10.38
CA ARG A 312 0.00 -20.54 -9.27
C ARG A 312 -1.41 -20.10 -8.91
N VAL A 313 -2.23 -19.78 -9.92
CA VAL A 313 -3.64 -19.41 -9.72
C VAL A 313 -4.41 -20.58 -9.11
N ARG A 314 -4.22 -21.80 -9.65
CA ARG A 314 -4.84 -23.02 -9.14
C ARG A 314 -4.50 -23.24 -7.67
N THR A 315 -3.21 -23.28 -7.30
CA THR A 315 -2.76 -23.47 -5.91
C THR A 315 -3.31 -22.40 -4.97
N PHE A 316 -3.40 -21.15 -5.41
CA PHE A 316 -3.98 -20.07 -4.60
C PHE A 316 -5.48 -20.28 -4.34
N VAL A 317 -6.23 -20.73 -5.35
CA VAL A 317 -7.68 -20.98 -5.22
C VAL A 317 -7.96 -22.29 -4.46
N ASP A 318 -7.19 -23.36 -4.70
CA ASP A 318 -7.28 -24.60 -3.92
C ASP A 318 -7.01 -24.32 -2.43
N ALA A 319 -6.03 -23.47 -2.09
CA ALA A 319 -5.79 -23.03 -0.71
C ALA A 319 -6.96 -22.23 -0.09
N ILE A 320 -7.75 -21.51 -0.88
CA ILE A 320 -9.02 -20.90 -0.43
C ILE A 320 -10.05 -22.00 -0.15
N CYS A 321 -10.18 -22.98 -1.05
CA CYS A 321 -11.12 -24.10 -0.89
C CYS A 321 -10.77 -25.00 0.32
N ASP A 322 -9.49 -25.15 0.62
CA ASP A 322 -8.99 -25.97 1.74
C ASP A 322 -9.08 -25.23 3.08
N ALA A 323 -9.16 -23.89 3.06
CA ALA A 323 -9.52 -23.08 4.22
C ALA A 323 -11.02 -23.18 4.60
N GLY A 324 -11.82 -23.93 3.85
CA GLY A 324 -13.26 -24.16 4.11
C GLY A 324 -14.22 -23.30 3.29
N VAL A 325 -13.70 -22.39 2.44
CA VAL A 325 -14.54 -21.51 1.61
C VAL A 325 -15.16 -22.29 0.44
N SER A 326 -16.49 -22.22 0.31
CA SER A 326 -17.24 -22.93 -0.74
C SER A 326 -17.40 -22.16 -2.06
N ARG A 327 -17.03 -20.87 -2.08
CA ARG A 327 -17.16 -19.94 -3.22
C ARG A 327 -15.92 -19.05 -3.35
N ALA A 328 -14.97 -19.45 -4.21
CA ALA A 328 -13.80 -18.65 -4.56
C ALA A 328 -14.01 -18.00 -5.94
N ILE A 329 -14.57 -16.80 -5.96
CA ILE A 329 -14.98 -16.09 -7.18
C ILE A 329 -13.81 -15.26 -7.70
N VAL A 330 -13.16 -15.72 -8.77
CA VAL A 330 -12.08 -14.98 -9.42
C VAL A 330 -12.66 -14.12 -10.53
N VAL A 331 -12.63 -12.80 -10.31
CA VAL A 331 -12.95 -11.81 -11.34
C VAL A 331 -11.70 -11.61 -12.18
N LEU A 332 -11.77 -11.97 -13.45
CA LEU A 332 -10.65 -11.78 -14.38
C LEU A 332 -10.31 -10.28 -14.49
N PRO A 333 -9.05 -9.89 -14.76
CA PRO A 333 -8.71 -8.49 -14.96
C PRO A 333 -9.48 -7.94 -16.16
N ALA A 334 -10.17 -6.81 -15.95
CA ALA A 334 -10.84 -6.12 -17.04
C ALA A 334 -9.85 -5.58 -18.09
N ASP A 335 -10.34 -5.39 -19.30
CA ASP A 335 -9.58 -4.74 -20.36
C ASP A 335 -9.31 -3.27 -20.04
N GLY A 336 -8.48 -2.66 -20.86
CA GLY A 336 -8.10 -1.25 -20.83
C GLY A 336 -8.06 -0.71 -22.26
N ASP A 337 -8.14 0.61 -22.38
CA ASP A 337 -8.22 1.35 -23.65
C ASP A 337 -6.85 1.69 -24.27
N ARG A 338 -5.75 1.21 -23.67
CA ARG A 338 -4.40 1.30 -24.27
C ARG A 338 -4.24 0.31 -25.44
N GLU A 339 -3.66 0.79 -26.54
CA GLU A 339 -3.28 -0.05 -27.68
C GLU A 339 -2.43 -1.27 -27.27
N GLY A 340 -2.77 -2.44 -27.82
CA GLY A 340 -2.12 -3.72 -27.52
C GLY A 340 -2.30 -4.25 -26.09
N TRP A 341 -3.06 -3.57 -25.23
CA TRP A 341 -3.31 -4.04 -23.86
C TRP A 341 -4.24 -5.26 -23.82
N ALA A 342 -5.31 -5.24 -24.64
CA ALA A 342 -6.28 -6.34 -24.72
C ALA A 342 -5.61 -7.69 -25.01
N ASP A 343 -4.77 -7.76 -26.04
CA ASP A 343 -4.03 -8.98 -26.40
C ASP A 343 -3.09 -9.44 -25.27
N ARG A 344 -2.44 -8.48 -24.62
CA ARG A 344 -1.49 -8.73 -23.54
C ARG A 344 -2.16 -9.24 -22.27
N ILE A 345 -3.35 -8.74 -21.94
CA ILE A 345 -4.14 -9.18 -20.78
C ILE A 345 -4.94 -10.46 -21.07
N ALA A 346 -5.31 -10.73 -22.33
CA ALA A 346 -5.99 -11.97 -22.74
C ALA A 346 -5.25 -13.24 -22.29
N ARG A 347 -3.92 -13.29 -22.46
CA ARG A 347 -3.09 -14.40 -21.96
C ARG A 347 -3.25 -14.62 -20.45
N VAL A 348 -3.35 -13.54 -19.67
CA VAL A 348 -3.54 -13.61 -18.21
C VAL A 348 -4.95 -14.08 -17.86
N GLN A 349 -5.98 -13.51 -18.52
CA GLN A 349 -7.38 -13.89 -18.36
C GLN A 349 -7.60 -15.39 -18.63
N GLU A 350 -7.04 -15.91 -19.73
CA GLU A 350 -7.10 -17.33 -20.10
C GLU A 350 -6.40 -18.24 -19.08
N ALA A 351 -5.18 -17.89 -18.66
CA ALA A 351 -4.43 -18.67 -17.68
C ALA A 351 -5.07 -18.66 -16.28
N GLN A 352 -5.67 -17.52 -15.88
CA GLN A 352 -6.50 -17.47 -14.67
C GLN A 352 -7.73 -18.36 -14.80
N ALA A 353 -8.50 -18.22 -15.88
CA ALA A 353 -9.72 -19.01 -16.08
C ALA A 353 -9.43 -20.53 -16.10
N ALA A 354 -8.33 -20.95 -16.72
CA ALA A 354 -7.88 -22.35 -16.70
C ALA A 354 -7.51 -22.81 -15.28
N GLY A 355 -6.78 -22.00 -14.51
CA GLY A 355 -6.37 -22.34 -13.15
C GLY A 355 -7.55 -22.49 -12.19
N VAL A 356 -8.52 -21.57 -12.28
CA VAL A 356 -9.73 -21.56 -11.44
C VAL A 356 -10.66 -22.73 -11.74
N ARG A 357 -10.90 -23.04 -13.02
CA ARG A 357 -11.74 -24.18 -13.44
C ARG A 357 -11.20 -25.55 -13.01
N GLY A 358 -9.91 -25.63 -12.64
CA GLY A 358 -9.28 -26.83 -12.11
C GLY A 358 -9.44 -27.06 -10.60
N THR A 359 -10.22 -26.22 -9.90
CA THR A 359 -10.37 -26.23 -8.43
C THR A 359 -11.76 -26.64 -7.97
N ARG A 360 -11.90 -27.02 -6.69
CA ARG A 360 -13.16 -27.52 -6.11
C ARG A 360 -14.23 -26.44 -5.89
N CYS A 361 -13.82 -25.20 -5.61
CA CYS A 361 -14.70 -24.10 -5.20
C CYS A 361 -14.58 -22.85 -6.10
N GLY A 362 -13.73 -22.90 -7.13
CA GLY A 362 -13.43 -21.79 -8.01
C GLY A 362 -14.57 -21.45 -8.97
N ILE A 363 -14.92 -20.16 -9.05
CA ILE A 363 -15.89 -19.62 -9.99
C ILE A 363 -15.19 -18.53 -10.80
N VAL A 364 -15.24 -18.61 -12.13
CA VAL A 364 -14.70 -17.56 -13.02
C VAL A 364 -15.79 -16.54 -13.31
N LEU A 365 -15.50 -15.26 -13.08
CA LEU A 365 -16.35 -14.15 -13.51
C LEU A 365 -15.58 -13.30 -14.53
N ASP A 366 -16.00 -13.36 -15.79
CA ASP A 366 -15.37 -12.63 -16.90
C ASP A 366 -16.03 -11.25 -17.07
N PRO A 367 -15.31 -10.13 -16.90
CA PRO A 367 -15.84 -8.78 -17.10
C PRO A 367 -15.83 -8.31 -18.56
N ARG A 368 -15.28 -9.11 -19.47
CA ARG A 368 -15.26 -8.82 -20.91
C ARG A 368 -16.67 -8.91 -21.49
N SER A 369 -16.85 -8.20 -22.59
CA SER A 369 -18.10 -8.04 -23.30
C SER A 369 -17.79 -7.49 -24.68
N ASP A 370 -18.62 -7.78 -25.67
CA ASP A 370 -18.51 -7.26 -27.04
C ASP A 370 -18.51 -5.72 -27.12
N ALA A 371 -18.87 -5.04 -26.02
CA ALA A 371 -18.63 -3.61 -25.80
C ALA A 371 -17.29 -3.39 -25.07
N PRO A 372 -16.19 -3.04 -25.78
CA PRO A 372 -14.87 -2.82 -25.18
C PRO A 372 -14.85 -1.57 -24.29
N VAL A 373 -13.90 -1.55 -23.36
CA VAL A 373 -13.56 -0.38 -22.53
C VAL A 373 -13.12 0.76 -23.44
N ARG A 374 -13.74 1.95 -23.32
CA ARG A 374 -13.52 3.07 -24.24
C ARG A 374 -12.60 4.13 -23.63
N ALA A 375 -12.11 5.03 -24.47
CA ALA A 375 -11.40 6.25 -24.07
C ALA A 375 -12.10 6.94 -22.87
N GLY A 376 -11.39 7.04 -21.74
CA GLY A 376 -11.88 7.66 -20.49
C GLY A 376 -12.62 6.72 -19.53
N ASP A 377 -12.82 5.46 -19.90
CA ASP A 377 -13.20 4.40 -18.96
C ASP A 377 -12.00 3.89 -18.14
N THR A 378 -10.76 4.23 -18.55
CA THR A 378 -9.56 4.14 -17.70
C THR A 378 -9.00 5.52 -17.36
N ILE A 379 -8.01 5.55 -16.47
CA ILE A 379 -7.25 6.74 -16.06
C ILE A 379 -5.93 6.87 -16.83
N ASP A 380 -5.29 5.74 -17.17
CA ASP A 380 -3.91 5.67 -17.68
C ASP A 380 -3.73 4.65 -18.83
N GLY A 381 -4.83 4.17 -19.42
CA GLY A 381 -4.84 3.08 -20.39
C GLY A 381 -5.14 1.70 -19.81
N VAL A 382 -5.13 1.55 -18.48
CA VAL A 382 -5.20 0.25 -17.78
C VAL A 382 -6.12 0.27 -16.55
N HIS A 383 -5.97 1.27 -15.68
CA HIS A 383 -6.72 1.35 -14.43
C HIS A 383 -8.09 1.99 -14.64
N LEU A 384 -9.16 1.23 -14.39
CA LEU A 384 -10.54 1.71 -14.56
C LEU A 384 -10.79 3.02 -13.77
N SER A 385 -11.33 4.01 -14.48
CA SER A 385 -11.89 5.23 -13.88
C SER A 385 -13.17 4.88 -13.10
N THR A 386 -13.68 5.78 -12.26
CA THR A 386 -14.98 5.55 -11.58
C THR A 386 -16.12 5.27 -12.58
N ARG A 387 -16.04 5.81 -13.80
CA ARG A 387 -17.01 5.54 -14.88
C ARG A 387 -16.86 4.12 -15.43
N GLY A 388 -15.65 3.74 -15.85
CA GLY A 388 -15.40 2.40 -16.39
C GLY A 388 -15.63 1.30 -15.35
N ALA A 389 -15.20 1.53 -14.11
CA ALA A 389 -15.46 0.63 -12.99
C ALA A 389 -16.96 0.40 -12.76
N ARG A 390 -17.78 1.47 -12.83
CA ARG A 390 -19.24 1.35 -12.72
C ARG A 390 -19.84 0.57 -13.89
N GLN A 391 -19.40 0.81 -15.13
CA GLN A 391 -19.87 0.05 -16.30
C GLN A 391 -19.55 -1.44 -16.19
N VAL A 392 -18.30 -1.78 -15.86
CA VAL A 392 -17.90 -3.19 -15.65
C VAL A 392 -18.72 -3.83 -14.55
N LEU A 393 -18.92 -3.12 -13.43
CA LEU A 393 -19.70 -3.63 -12.31
C LEU A 393 -21.20 -3.80 -12.66
N THR A 394 -21.80 -2.92 -13.46
CA THR A 394 -23.16 -3.09 -13.97
C THR A 394 -23.31 -4.38 -14.78
N ARG A 395 -22.28 -4.79 -15.55
CA ARG A 395 -22.30 -6.05 -16.31
C ARG A 395 -22.20 -7.28 -15.41
N ILE A 396 -21.25 -7.30 -14.47
CA ILE A 396 -20.93 -8.52 -13.70
C ILE A 396 -21.64 -8.61 -12.34
N GLY A 397 -22.12 -7.50 -11.79
CA GLY A 397 -22.68 -7.41 -10.43
C GLY A 397 -23.83 -8.39 -10.14
N PRO A 398 -24.81 -8.58 -11.05
CA PRO A 398 -25.87 -9.58 -10.86
C PRO A 398 -25.32 -11.01 -10.75
N ALA A 399 -24.34 -11.37 -11.60
CA ALA A 399 -23.71 -12.69 -11.58
C ALA A 399 -22.79 -12.87 -10.35
N LEU A 400 -22.11 -11.82 -9.90
CA LEU A 400 -21.35 -11.81 -8.65
C LEU A 400 -22.26 -12.07 -7.43
N LEU A 401 -23.37 -11.34 -7.33
CA LEU A 401 -24.35 -11.53 -6.25
C LEU A 401 -24.97 -12.93 -6.29
N ALA A 402 -25.29 -13.45 -7.48
CA ALA A 402 -25.80 -14.82 -7.64
C ALA A 402 -24.77 -15.87 -7.19
N ALA A 403 -23.49 -15.69 -7.54
CA ALA A 403 -22.40 -16.59 -7.16
C ALA A 403 -22.06 -16.57 -5.65
N ILE A 404 -22.30 -15.44 -4.96
CA ILE A 404 -22.21 -15.35 -3.49
C ILE A 404 -23.46 -15.94 -2.82
N SER A 405 -24.62 -15.81 -3.45
CA SER A 405 -25.92 -16.22 -2.88
C SER A 405 -26.21 -17.71 -3.00
N SER A 406 -25.67 -18.36 -4.04
CA SER A 406 -25.80 -19.80 -4.34
C SER A 406 -24.84 -20.67 -3.52
#